data_AF-A0A830D9N1-F1
#
_entry.id   AF-A0A830D9N1-F1
#
_cell.length_a   1.000
_cell.length_b   1.000
_cell.length_c   1.000
_cell.angle_alpha   90.00
_cell.angle_beta   90.00
_cell.angle_gamma   90.00
#
_symmetry.space_group_name_H-M   'P 1'
#
loop_
_entity.id
_entity.type
_entity.pdbx_description
1 polymer ?
#
loop_
_entity_poly.entity_id
_entity_poly.type
_entity_poly.pdbx_seq_one_letter_code
_entity_poly.pdbx_strand_id
1 'polypeptide(L)'
;LPFEFVALEACLEAACSSLDNEARTLEQEAYPALDKLTSKISTLNLERVRQIKSRLVAITGRVQKVRDEFEHLLDDDGDMAEMYLTEKFEQQQLVSFDYVRAHGEITLENTICESNVVGKQSHRTHTSARSASAEHLDVEELEMILEAYFVQIDGTLNKLSNLREYVDDTEDYINIMLDDKQNHLLQTGVMLTTATVVVSAFVALTGVFGMNISIELFDDKKAGMPQFLWTVVGGTAGCLFLYIAAIAWCKHKRLLEY
;
A
#
# COMPACT_ATOMS: atom_id res chain seq x y z
N LEU A 1 -7.45 -17.85 36.64
CA LEU A 1 -7.22 -18.40 35.28
C LEU A 1 -7.56 -19.89 35.17
N PRO A 2 -8.83 -20.18 34.83
CA PRO A 2 -9.31 -21.42 34.22
C PRO A 2 -8.48 -21.86 33.00
N PHE A 3 -8.59 -23.13 32.60
CA PHE A 3 -7.75 -23.70 31.52
C PHE A 3 -8.03 -23.03 30.16
N GLU A 4 -9.28 -22.62 29.92
CA GLU A 4 -9.74 -21.94 28.73
C GLU A 4 -9.06 -20.58 28.56
N PHE A 5 -8.84 -19.82 29.64
CA PHE A 5 -8.20 -18.51 29.57
C PHE A 5 -6.70 -18.63 29.38
N VAL A 6 -6.07 -19.64 29.98
CA VAL A 6 -4.65 -19.94 29.72
C VAL A 6 -4.44 -20.32 28.25
N ALA A 7 -5.33 -21.14 27.70
CA ALA A 7 -5.26 -21.53 26.29
C ALA A 7 -5.53 -20.33 25.35
N LEU A 8 -6.52 -19.50 25.67
CA LEU A 8 -6.84 -18.29 24.92
C LEU A 8 -5.67 -17.31 24.95
N GLU A 9 -5.17 -16.97 26.15
CA GLU A 9 -4.04 -16.06 26.35
C GLU A 9 -2.81 -16.52 25.54
N ALA A 10 -2.47 -17.81 25.57
CA ALA A 10 -1.35 -18.34 24.78
C ALA A 10 -1.59 -18.21 23.26
N CYS A 11 -2.83 -18.40 22.79
CA CYS A 11 -3.17 -18.21 21.37
C CYS A 11 -3.09 -16.73 20.96
N LEU A 12 -3.63 -15.84 21.79
CA LEU A 12 -3.62 -14.40 21.57
C LEU A 12 -2.20 -13.84 21.59
N GLU A 13 -1.38 -14.27 22.56
CA GLU A 13 0.04 -13.91 22.64
C GLU A 13 0.77 -14.30 21.37
N ALA A 14 0.58 -15.53 20.89
CA ALA A 14 1.22 -16.01 19.67
C ALA A 14 0.76 -15.21 18.42
N ALA A 15 -0.55 -14.95 18.30
CA ALA A 15 -1.11 -14.21 17.17
C ALA A 15 -0.64 -12.74 17.17
N CYS A 16 -0.76 -12.04 18.30
CA CYS A 16 -0.36 -10.64 18.44
C CYS A 16 1.15 -10.48 18.27
N SER A 17 1.95 -11.38 18.85
CA SER A 17 3.40 -11.39 18.67
C SER A 17 3.81 -11.64 17.23
N SER A 18 3.11 -12.54 16.51
CA SER A 18 3.37 -12.77 15.09
C SER A 18 3.12 -11.50 14.28
N LEU A 19 2.00 -10.83 14.50
CA LEU A 19 1.63 -9.61 13.77
C LEU A 19 2.57 -8.44 14.08
N ASP A 20 2.93 -8.21 15.35
CA ASP A 20 3.88 -7.16 15.73
C ASP A 20 5.29 -7.45 15.18
N ASN A 21 5.73 -8.72 15.16
CA ASN A 21 7.01 -9.08 14.54
C ASN A 21 7.03 -8.85 13.03
N GLU A 22 5.95 -9.21 12.33
CA GLU A 22 5.81 -8.93 10.90
C GLU A 22 5.79 -7.42 10.61
N ALA A 23 5.07 -6.64 11.43
CA ALA A 23 5.01 -5.19 11.32
C ALA A 23 6.39 -4.54 11.54
N ARG A 24 7.10 -4.93 12.61
CA ARG A 24 8.46 -4.43 12.89
C ARG A 24 9.45 -4.79 11.80
N THR A 25 9.37 -6.00 11.25
CA THR A 25 10.24 -6.44 10.16
C THR A 25 9.99 -5.60 8.91
N LEU A 26 8.72 -5.37 8.57
CA LEU A 26 8.34 -4.51 7.46
C LEU A 26 8.85 -3.08 7.66
N GLU A 27 8.70 -2.52 8.86
CA GLU A 27 9.16 -1.17 9.21
C GLU A 27 10.68 -1.03 9.01
N GLN A 28 11.47 -1.99 9.51
CA GLN A 28 12.92 -2.01 9.36
C GLN A 28 13.37 -2.12 7.90
N GLU A 29 12.61 -2.81 7.05
CA GLU A 29 12.88 -2.92 5.62
C GLU A 29 12.42 -1.69 4.81
N ALA A 30 11.35 -1.03 5.27
CA ALA A 30 10.67 0.03 4.54
C ALA A 30 11.43 1.35 4.56
N TYR A 31 11.82 1.83 5.75
CA TYR A 31 12.58 3.09 5.88
C TYR A 31 13.83 3.17 4.98
N PRO A 32 14.75 2.19 4.98
CA PRO A 32 15.93 2.26 4.12
C PRO A 32 15.60 2.11 2.63
N ALA A 33 14.51 1.42 2.27
CA ALA A 33 14.10 1.29 0.87
C ALA A 33 13.51 2.59 0.32
N LEU A 34 12.71 3.28 1.13
CA LEU A 34 12.12 4.59 0.80
C LEU A 34 13.20 5.66 0.68
N ASP A 35 14.14 5.75 1.63
CA ASP A 35 15.27 6.69 1.56
C ASP A 35 16.16 6.45 0.32
N LYS A 36 16.40 5.17 -0.01
CA LYS A 36 17.13 4.80 -1.22
C LYS A 36 16.40 5.18 -2.51
N LEU A 37 15.07 5.17 -2.51
CA LEU A 37 14.26 5.60 -3.64
C LEU A 37 14.27 7.12 -3.80
N THR A 38 14.17 7.84 -2.68
CA THR A 38 14.28 9.31 -2.62
C THR A 38 15.64 9.81 -3.13
N SER A 39 16.74 9.11 -2.79
CA SER A 39 18.07 9.46 -3.29
C SER A 39 18.31 9.08 -4.76
N LYS A 40 17.72 7.98 -5.23
CA LYS A 40 17.84 7.54 -6.63
C LYS A 40 16.56 6.86 -7.11
N ILE A 41 15.80 7.60 -7.92
CA ILE A 41 14.66 7.05 -8.65
C ILE A 41 15.18 6.04 -9.68
N SER A 42 14.88 4.77 -9.45
CA SER A 42 15.22 3.67 -10.35
C SER A 42 14.12 2.63 -10.34
N THR A 43 13.94 1.92 -11.45
CA THR A 43 12.92 0.87 -11.59
C THR A 43 13.05 -0.21 -10.51
N LEU A 44 14.28 -0.55 -10.11
CA LEU A 44 14.55 -1.51 -9.05
C LEU A 44 14.10 -1.00 -7.66
N ASN A 45 14.36 0.26 -7.34
CA ASN A 45 13.94 0.84 -6.06
C ASN A 45 12.42 1.03 -6.01
N LEU A 46 11.79 1.43 -7.13
CA LEU A 46 10.34 1.52 -7.27
C LEU A 46 9.67 0.16 -7.05
N GLU A 47 10.21 -0.90 -7.66
CA GLU A 47 9.67 -2.25 -7.46
C GLU A 47 9.80 -2.71 -6.00
N ARG A 48 10.92 -2.40 -5.34
CA ARG A 48 11.11 -2.71 -3.92
C ARG A 48 10.08 -1.99 -3.04
N VAL A 49 9.84 -0.70 -3.29
CA VAL A 49 8.82 0.08 -2.55
C VAL A 49 7.41 -0.42 -2.86
N ARG A 50 7.13 -0.82 -4.11
CA ARG A 50 5.85 -1.46 -4.48
C ARG A 50 5.62 -2.76 -3.70
N GLN A 51 6.65 -3.59 -3.56
CA GLN A 51 6.57 -4.82 -2.77
C GLN A 51 6.34 -4.53 -1.28
N ILE A 52 7.02 -3.52 -0.72
CA ILE A 52 6.80 -3.05 0.65
C ILE A 52 5.35 -2.57 0.82
N LYS A 53 4.84 -1.74 -0.09
CA LYS A 53 3.45 -1.26 -0.06
C LYS A 53 2.45 -2.41 -0.11
N SER A 54 2.68 -3.42 -0.97
CA SER A 54 1.82 -4.59 -1.04
C SER A 54 1.83 -5.40 0.28
N ARG A 55 3.01 -5.60 0.89
CA ARG A 55 3.14 -6.27 2.20
C ARG A 55 2.46 -5.47 3.30
N LEU A 56 2.62 -4.15 3.30
CA LEU A 56 2.00 -3.22 4.23
C LEU A 56 0.48 -3.36 4.20
N VAL A 57 -0.14 -3.27 3.02
CA VAL A 57 -1.60 -3.43 2.86
C VAL A 57 -2.06 -4.79 3.37
N ALA A 58 -1.32 -5.86 3.07
CA ALA A 58 -1.68 -7.21 3.51
C ALA A 58 -1.61 -7.37 5.04
N ILE A 59 -0.56 -6.87 5.69
CA ILE A 59 -0.39 -6.95 7.15
C ILE A 59 -1.41 -6.04 7.85
N THR A 60 -1.58 -4.78 7.40
CA THR A 60 -2.58 -3.87 7.96
C THR A 60 -3.98 -4.46 7.89
N GLY A 61 -4.36 -5.08 6.77
CA GLY A 61 -5.66 -5.74 6.66
C GLY A 61 -5.83 -6.94 7.58
N ARG A 62 -4.76 -7.69 7.89
CA ARG A 62 -4.81 -8.79 8.88
C ARG A 62 -4.93 -8.27 10.30
N VAL A 63 -4.18 -7.22 10.66
CA VAL A 63 -4.23 -6.57 11.98
C VAL A 63 -5.60 -5.94 12.22
N GLN A 64 -6.15 -5.26 11.21
CA GLN A 64 -7.51 -4.69 11.26
C GLN A 64 -8.56 -5.75 11.56
N LYS A 65 -8.54 -6.87 10.84
CA LYS A 65 -9.49 -7.97 11.11
C LYS A 65 -9.39 -8.47 12.54
N VAL A 66 -8.19 -8.70 13.06
CA VAL A 66 -8.02 -9.15 14.45
C VAL A 66 -8.53 -8.10 15.44
N ARG A 67 -8.28 -6.82 15.18
CA ARG A 67 -8.83 -5.73 16.00
C ARG A 67 -10.36 -5.70 15.96
N ASP A 68 -10.95 -5.80 14.79
CA ASP A 68 -12.41 -5.73 14.60
C ASP A 68 -13.11 -6.91 15.31
N GLU A 69 -12.50 -8.11 15.30
CA GLU A 69 -13.00 -9.25 16.07
C GLU A 69 -12.86 -9.04 17.59
N PHE A 70 -11.78 -8.42 18.07
CA PHE A 70 -11.66 -8.05 19.49
C PHE A 70 -12.67 -6.99 19.92
N GLU A 71 -12.89 -5.96 19.10
CA GLU A 71 -13.91 -4.94 19.35
C GLU A 71 -15.30 -5.60 19.44
N HIS A 72 -15.60 -6.52 18.52
CA HIS A 72 -16.87 -7.25 18.56
C HIS A 72 -17.04 -8.10 19.83
N LEU A 73 -15.98 -8.81 20.26
CA LEU A 73 -16.00 -9.63 21.47
C LEU A 73 -16.07 -8.81 22.76
N LEU A 74 -15.44 -7.63 22.80
CA LEU A 74 -15.48 -6.71 23.94
C LEU A 74 -16.81 -5.96 24.05
N ASP A 75 -17.55 -5.79 22.95
CA ASP A 75 -18.83 -5.09 22.93
C ASP A 75 -20.00 -5.92 23.50
N ASP A 76 -19.89 -7.25 23.59
CA ASP A 76 -20.97 -8.15 24.04
C ASP A 76 -20.54 -9.04 25.23
N ASP A 77 -20.93 -8.64 26.44
CA ASP A 77 -20.74 -9.40 27.67
C ASP A 77 -21.32 -10.83 27.60
N GLY A 78 -22.34 -11.05 26.77
CA GLY A 78 -22.93 -12.37 26.54
C GLY A 78 -21.96 -13.32 25.83
N ASP A 79 -21.30 -12.85 24.77
CA ASP A 79 -20.27 -13.61 24.06
C ASP A 79 -19.06 -13.88 24.98
N MET A 80 -18.72 -12.93 25.86
CA MET A 80 -17.69 -13.13 26.88
C MET A 80 -18.09 -14.19 27.92
N ALA A 81 -19.31 -14.13 28.43
CA ALA A 81 -19.84 -15.12 29.37
C ALA A 81 -19.90 -16.51 28.73
N GLU A 82 -20.08 -16.60 27.41
CA GLU A 82 -20.12 -17.88 26.73
C GLU A 82 -18.78 -18.65 26.76
N MET A 83 -17.66 -17.93 26.91
CA MET A 83 -16.30 -18.50 26.96
C MET A 83 -15.93 -19.14 28.31
N TYR A 84 -16.74 -19.00 29.36
CA TYR A 84 -16.56 -19.68 30.66
C TYR A 84 -16.97 -21.16 30.56
N LEU A 85 -16.13 -21.96 29.89
CA LEU A 85 -16.43 -23.35 29.55
C LEU A 85 -16.34 -24.30 30.76
N THR A 86 -15.44 -24.05 31.70
CA THR A 86 -15.27 -24.88 32.90
C THR A 86 -16.52 -24.85 33.77
N GLU A 87 -17.09 -23.67 34.00
CA GLU A 87 -18.29 -23.51 34.81
C GLU A 87 -19.53 -24.14 34.15
N LYS A 88 -19.65 -23.99 32.82
CA LYS A 88 -20.71 -24.65 32.04
C LYS A 88 -20.61 -26.17 32.12
N PHE A 89 -19.40 -26.71 32.13
CA PHE A 89 -19.16 -28.15 32.26
C PHE A 89 -19.54 -28.66 33.66
N GLU A 90 -19.17 -27.93 34.71
CA GLU A 90 -19.54 -28.27 36.10
C GLU A 90 -21.06 -28.19 36.32
N GLN A 91 -21.72 -27.15 35.79
CA GLN A 91 -23.18 -27.06 35.82
C GLN A 91 -23.85 -28.22 35.07
N GLN A 92 -23.37 -28.59 33.88
CA GLN A 92 -23.89 -29.75 33.15
C GLN A 92 -23.72 -31.07 33.92
N GLN A 93 -22.58 -31.26 34.59
CA GLN A 93 -22.36 -32.45 35.42
C GLN A 93 -23.30 -32.49 36.62
N LEU A 94 -23.50 -31.38 37.32
CA LEU A 94 -24.41 -31.30 38.47
C LEU A 94 -25.86 -31.58 38.07
N VAL A 95 -26.32 -31.01 36.95
CA VAL A 95 -27.67 -31.25 36.42
C VAL A 95 -27.85 -32.72 36.01
N SER A 96 -26.81 -33.33 35.42
CA SER A 96 -26.82 -34.76 35.07
C SER A 96 -26.89 -35.65 36.32
N PHE A 97 -26.17 -35.28 37.39
CA PHE A 97 -26.15 -36.03 38.64
C PHE A 97 -27.49 -35.94 39.40
N ASP A 98 -28.09 -34.75 39.45
CA ASP A 98 -29.41 -34.55 40.06
C ASP A 98 -30.54 -35.23 39.26
N TYR A 99 -30.42 -35.30 37.94
CA TYR A 99 -31.34 -36.06 37.09
C TYR A 99 -31.28 -37.57 37.41
N VAL A 100 -30.07 -38.14 37.51
CA VAL A 100 -29.87 -39.55 37.89
C VAL A 100 -30.33 -39.82 39.32
N ARG A 101 -30.14 -38.86 40.24
CA ARG A 101 -30.60 -38.98 41.64
C ARG A 101 -32.12 -38.90 41.78
N ALA A 102 -32.78 -38.04 41.00
CA ALA A 102 -34.23 -37.90 40.99
C ALA A 102 -34.95 -39.09 40.33
N HIS A 103 -34.26 -39.81 39.44
CA HIS A 103 -34.79 -40.99 38.72
C HIS A 103 -34.19 -42.33 39.18
N GLY A 104 -33.49 -42.36 40.32
CA GLY A 104 -32.75 -43.52 40.81
C GLY A 104 -33.53 -44.44 41.76
N GLU A 105 -34.52 -45.18 41.25
CA GLU A 105 -34.83 -46.54 41.75
C GLU A 105 -34.96 -47.47 40.53
N ILE A 106 -34.17 -48.54 40.54
CA ILE A 106 -33.77 -49.37 39.39
C ILE A 106 -34.87 -50.37 39.01
N THR A 107 -35.13 -50.55 37.71
CA THR A 107 -35.21 -51.93 37.18
C THR A 107 -34.42 -52.06 35.90
N LEU A 108 -33.47 -53.00 35.95
CA LEU A 108 -32.65 -53.48 34.86
C LEU A 108 -33.55 -54.20 33.84
N GLU A 109 -33.90 -53.57 32.72
CA GLU A 109 -34.26 -54.34 31.54
C GLU A 109 -33.86 -53.63 30.25
N ASN A 110 -33.10 -54.42 29.48
CA ASN A 110 -32.50 -54.13 28.21
C ASN A 110 -33.61 -53.99 27.16
N THR A 111 -33.90 -52.80 26.64
CA THR A 111 -34.67 -52.65 25.40
C THR A 111 -34.11 -51.52 24.54
N ILE A 112 -33.45 -51.94 23.47
CA ILE A 112 -33.22 -51.16 22.26
C ILE A 112 -34.59 -50.73 21.71
N CYS A 113 -34.78 -49.44 21.43
CA CYS A 113 -35.63 -48.86 20.35
C CYS A 113 -35.82 -47.36 20.64
N GLU A 114 -35.42 -46.45 19.75
CA GLU A 114 -36.08 -46.06 18.49
C GLU A 114 -37.00 -44.85 18.69
N SER A 115 -36.79 -43.87 17.83
CA SER A 115 -37.45 -42.57 17.75
C SER A 115 -38.97 -42.68 17.71
N ASN A 116 -39.70 -41.81 18.45
CA ASN A 116 -40.77 -40.94 17.94
C ASN A 116 -41.58 -40.22 19.04
N VAL A 117 -41.58 -38.88 18.94
CA VAL A 117 -42.65 -37.87 19.11
C VAL A 117 -43.87 -38.17 20.02
N VAL A 118 -44.10 -37.30 21.02
CA VAL A 118 -45.32 -36.45 21.24
C VAL A 118 -45.47 -36.05 22.73
N GLY A 119 -45.26 -34.76 22.99
CA GLY A 119 -46.04 -33.86 23.86
C GLY A 119 -46.40 -34.22 25.31
N LYS A 120 -45.91 -33.39 26.25
CA LYS A 120 -46.77 -32.80 27.31
C LYS A 120 -46.13 -31.55 27.94
N GLN A 121 -46.90 -30.47 27.94
CA GLN A 121 -46.63 -29.23 28.67
C GLN A 121 -46.47 -29.50 30.17
N SER A 122 -45.46 -28.86 30.78
CA SER A 122 -45.53 -28.48 32.19
C SER A 122 -44.86 -27.13 32.37
N HIS A 123 -45.66 -26.19 32.88
CA HIS A 123 -45.23 -24.89 33.38
C HIS A 123 -44.20 -25.04 34.50
N ARG A 124 -43.10 -24.29 34.41
CA ARG A 124 -42.47 -23.71 35.60
C ARG A 124 -41.96 -22.31 35.26
N THR A 125 -42.81 -21.33 35.55
CA THR A 125 -42.46 -19.93 35.68
C THR A 125 -41.70 -19.71 37.00
N HIS A 126 -40.99 -18.58 37.08
CA HIS A 126 -40.10 -18.10 38.16
C HIS A 126 -38.69 -18.72 38.04
N THR A 127 -37.65 -18.02 37.55
CA THR A 127 -37.24 -16.67 37.97
C THR A 127 -36.54 -15.88 36.84
N SER A 128 -37.23 -14.93 36.23
CA SER A 128 -36.58 -13.76 35.63
C SER A 128 -36.47 -12.66 36.70
N ALA A 129 -35.41 -11.85 36.61
CA ALA A 129 -35.09 -10.66 37.41
C ALA A 129 -34.05 -10.80 38.54
N ARG A 130 -33.04 -11.69 38.41
CA ARG A 130 -31.78 -11.55 39.20
C ARG A 130 -30.46 -11.68 38.40
N SER A 131 -30.48 -11.88 37.08
CA SER A 131 -29.25 -12.22 36.34
C SER A 131 -28.52 -11.05 35.67
N ALA A 132 -29.18 -9.92 35.39
CA ALA A 132 -28.54 -8.83 34.64
C ALA A 132 -27.45 -8.05 35.42
N SER A 133 -27.28 -8.30 36.71
CA SER A 133 -26.27 -7.61 37.54
C SER A 133 -25.26 -8.57 38.18
N ALA A 134 -25.35 -9.87 37.90
CA ALA A 134 -24.41 -10.88 38.38
C ALA A 134 -23.43 -11.31 37.27
N GLU A 135 -23.85 -11.28 36.00
CA GLU A 135 -23.00 -11.65 34.86
C GLU A 135 -21.86 -10.66 34.61
N HIS A 136 -22.05 -9.37 34.89
CA HIS A 136 -21.04 -8.33 34.67
C HIS A 136 -19.80 -8.45 35.59
N LEU A 137 -19.91 -9.21 36.69
CA LEU A 137 -18.78 -9.46 37.61
C LEU A 137 -18.01 -10.74 37.25
N ASP A 138 -18.62 -11.67 36.51
CA ASP A 138 -17.94 -12.90 36.10
C ASP A 138 -17.04 -12.69 34.88
N VAL A 139 -17.38 -11.75 33.98
CA VAL A 139 -16.59 -11.54 32.75
C VAL A 139 -15.33 -10.66 32.93
N GLU A 140 -15.16 -10.00 34.08
CA GLU A 140 -14.10 -9.01 34.32
C GLU A 140 -12.67 -9.59 34.17
N GLU A 141 -12.42 -10.86 34.53
CA GLU A 141 -11.10 -11.50 34.35
C GLU A 141 -10.75 -11.64 32.86
N LEU A 142 -11.74 -11.98 32.03
CA LEU A 142 -11.56 -12.16 30.58
C LEU A 142 -11.47 -10.82 29.85
N GLU A 143 -12.30 -9.85 30.24
CA GLU A 143 -12.29 -8.48 29.72
C GLU A 143 -10.89 -7.86 29.89
N MET A 144 -10.28 -7.95 31.07
CA MET A 144 -8.92 -7.44 31.32
C MET A 144 -7.87 -8.05 30.38
N ILE A 145 -7.99 -9.35 30.07
CA ILE A 145 -7.06 -10.02 29.14
C ILE A 145 -7.28 -9.49 27.73
N LEU A 146 -8.52 -9.47 27.25
CA LEU A 146 -8.87 -9.02 25.91
C LEU A 146 -8.51 -7.54 25.69
N GLU A 147 -8.78 -6.66 26.67
CA GLU A 147 -8.39 -5.25 26.61
C GLU A 147 -6.88 -5.07 26.46
N ALA A 148 -6.07 -5.84 27.21
CA ALA A 148 -4.62 -5.76 27.12
C ALA A 148 -4.11 -6.10 25.71
N TYR A 149 -4.65 -7.16 25.09
CA TYR A 149 -4.32 -7.55 23.72
C TYR A 149 -4.91 -6.60 22.67
N PHE A 150 -6.10 -6.03 22.92
CA PHE A 150 -6.70 -5.01 22.07
C PHE A 150 -5.80 -3.78 21.98
N VAL A 151 -5.31 -3.28 23.12
CA VAL A 151 -4.35 -2.17 23.17
C VAL A 151 -3.06 -2.52 22.43
N GLN A 152 -2.57 -3.75 22.53
CA GLN A 152 -1.37 -4.20 21.81
C GLN A 152 -1.57 -4.21 20.28
N ILE A 153 -2.71 -4.74 19.81
CA ILE A 153 -3.06 -4.78 18.40
C ILE A 153 -3.29 -3.38 17.85
N ASP A 154 -3.98 -2.51 18.59
CA ASP A 154 -4.18 -1.12 18.18
C ASP A 154 -2.85 -0.36 18.11
N GLY A 155 -1.96 -0.59 19.08
CA GLY A 155 -0.58 -0.08 19.02
C GLY A 155 0.18 -0.56 17.78
N THR A 156 -0.03 -1.81 17.35
CA THR A 156 0.55 -2.36 16.11
C THR A 156 -0.06 -1.71 14.87
N LEU A 157 -1.38 -1.52 14.85
CA LEU A 157 -2.09 -0.85 13.77
C LEU A 157 -1.63 0.59 13.61
N ASN A 158 -1.42 1.31 14.71
CA ASN A 158 -0.95 2.70 14.68
C ASN A 158 0.47 2.81 14.08
N LYS A 159 1.39 1.88 14.42
CA LYS A 159 2.72 1.80 13.77
C LYS A 159 2.58 1.60 12.26
N LEU A 160 1.72 0.67 11.83
CA LEU A 160 1.48 0.40 10.41
C LEU A 160 0.82 1.60 9.70
N SER A 161 -0.05 2.34 10.38
CA SER A 161 -0.66 3.57 9.87
C SER A 161 0.39 4.64 9.63
N ASN A 162 1.29 4.86 10.59
CA ASN A 162 2.41 5.81 10.44
C ASN A 162 3.33 5.41 9.28
N LEU A 163 3.63 4.11 9.16
CA LEU A 163 4.45 3.62 8.05
C LEU A 163 3.75 3.81 6.70
N ARG A 164 2.42 3.63 6.65
CA ARG A 164 1.62 3.86 5.46
C ARG A 164 1.64 5.33 5.04
N GLU A 165 1.42 6.24 5.98
CA GLU A 165 1.52 7.67 5.71
C GLU A 165 2.88 8.02 5.13
N TYR A 166 3.97 7.52 5.72
CA TYR A 166 5.32 7.74 5.22
C TYR A 166 5.57 7.17 3.81
N VAL A 167 5.01 5.99 3.49
CA VAL A 167 5.08 5.39 2.15
C VAL A 167 4.29 6.23 1.14
N ASP A 168 3.07 6.64 1.49
CA ASP A 168 2.19 7.42 0.63
C ASP A 168 2.79 8.82 0.37
N ASP A 169 3.36 9.48 1.40
CA ASP A 169 4.10 10.75 1.26
C ASP A 169 5.31 10.62 0.32
N THR A 170 6.05 9.51 0.44
CA THR A 170 7.20 9.25 -0.43
C THR A 170 6.75 9.01 -1.88
N GLU A 171 5.65 8.31 -2.09
CA GLU A 171 5.07 8.09 -3.42
C GLU A 171 4.65 9.41 -4.08
N ASP A 172 3.99 10.29 -3.34
CA ASP A 172 3.60 11.62 -3.82
C ASP A 172 4.83 12.47 -4.17
N TYR A 173 5.86 12.46 -3.32
CA TYR A 173 7.13 13.11 -3.61
C TYR A 173 7.78 12.59 -4.90
N ILE A 174 7.81 11.27 -5.08
CA ILE A 174 8.39 10.64 -6.27
C ILE A 174 7.58 10.98 -7.51
N ASN A 175 6.25 11.00 -7.44
CA ASN A 175 5.39 11.37 -8.55
C ASN A 175 5.69 12.81 -9.00
N ILE A 176 5.77 13.76 -8.06
CA ILE A 176 6.14 15.15 -8.36
C ILE A 176 7.53 15.24 -9.01
N MET A 177 8.51 14.51 -8.47
CA MET A 177 9.88 14.49 -9.02
C MET A 177 9.93 13.86 -10.41
N LEU A 178 9.16 12.81 -10.65
CA LEU A 178 9.11 12.11 -11.93
C LEU A 178 8.46 13.00 -13.00
N ASP A 179 7.41 13.73 -12.63
CA ASP A 179 6.75 14.71 -13.50
C ASP A 179 7.71 15.85 -13.88
N ASP A 180 8.51 16.38 -12.93
CA ASP A 180 9.56 17.36 -13.22
C ASP A 180 10.59 16.83 -14.22
N LYS A 181 11.06 15.59 -14.03
CA LYS A 181 11.99 14.94 -14.96
C LYS A 181 11.38 14.74 -16.35
N GLN A 182 10.12 14.32 -16.43
CA GLN A 182 9.42 14.17 -17.69
C GLN A 182 9.26 15.52 -18.40
N ASN A 183 8.91 16.57 -17.66
CA ASN A 183 8.80 17.92 -18.20
C ASN A 183 10.13 18.41 -18.78
N HIS A 184 11.23 18.20 -18.06
CA HIS A 184 12.57 18.53 -18.56
C HIS A 184 12.96 17.72 -19.82
N LEU A 185 12.62 16.42 -19.86
CA LEU A 185 12.86 15.58 -21.05
C LEU A 185 12.06 16.05 -22.26
N LEU A 186 10.79 16.39 -22.06
CA LEU A 186 9.92 16.92 -23.13
C LEU A 186 10.44 18.26 -23.64
N GLN A 187 10.82 19.17 -22.75
CA GLN A 187 11.46 20.44 -23.08
C GLN A 187 12.75 20.24 -23.90
N THR A 188 13.63 19.33 -23.46
CA THR A 188 14.88 19.04 -24.16
C THR A 188 14.60 18.47 -25.56
N GLY A 189 13.60 17.61 -25.70
CA GLY A 189 13.17 17.04 -26.98
C GLY A 189 12.63 18.10 -27.96
N VAL A 190 11.80 19.03 -27.47
CA VAL A 190 11.29 20.17 -28.27
C VAL A 190 12.44 21.07 -28.72
N MET A 191 13.38 21.37 -27.83
CA MET A 191 14.57 22.16 -28.15
C MET A 191 15.42 21.49 -29.25
N LEU A 192 15.66 20.18 -29.15
CA LEU A 192 16.42 19.40 -30.13
C LEU A 192 15.71 19.34 -31.50
N THR A 193 14.39 19.14 -31.50
CA THR A 193 13.58 19.14 -32.72
C THR A 193 13.64 20.49 -33.42
N THR A 194 13.50 21.58 -32.66
CA THR A 194 13.61 22.95 -33.19
C THR A 194 15.00 23.20 -33.80
N ALA A 195 16.07 22.77 -33.11
CA ALA A 195 17.42 22.85 -33.65
C ALA A 195 17.59 22.03 -34.94
N THR A 196 16.98 20.83 -35.00
CA THR A 196 17.01 19.97 -36.19
C THR A 196 16.29 20.60 -37.39
N VAL A 197 15.14 21.26 -37.16
CA VAL A 197 14.39 21.98 -38.22
C VAL A 197 15.24 23.11 -38.80
N VAL A 198 15.89 23.89 -37.93
CA VAL A 198 16.79 24.97 -38.32
C VAL A 198 17.97 24.44 -39.15
N VAL A 199 18.64 23.38 -38.68
CA VAL A 199 19.75 22.74 -39.41
C VAL A 199 19.27 22.20 -40.76
N SER A 200 18.08 21.60 -40.82
CA SER A 200 17.50 21.07 -42.06
C SER A 200 17.23 22.18 -43.09
N ALA A 201 16.74 23.34 -42.65
CA ALA A 201 16.56 24.51 -43.51
C ALA A 201 17.91 25.02 -44.07
N PHE A 202 18.96 25.02 -43.25
CA PHE A 202 20.32 25.36 -43.71
C PHE A 202 20.88 24.37 -44.72
N VAL A 203 20.70 23.07 -44.48
CA VAL A 203 21.12 22.02 -45.43
C VAL A 203 20.36 22.16 -46.74
N ALA A 204 19.06 22.46 -46.72
CA ALA A 204 18.27 22.70 -47.92
C ALA A 204 18.78 23.91 -48.72
N LEU A 205 19.03 25.05 -48.05
CA LEU A 205 19.61 26.23 -48.70
C LEU A 205 20.98 25.92 -49.31
N THR A 206 21.85 25.26 -48.55
CA THR A 206 23.18 24.83 -49.01
C THR A 206 23.07 23.87 -50.20
N GLY A 207 22.10 22.96 -50.17
CA GLY A 207 21.81 22.03 -51.27
C GLY A 207 21.41 22.75 -52.55
N VAL A 208 20.51 23.74 -52.47
CA VAL A 208 20.10 24.54 -53.65
C VAL A 208 21.30 25.27 -54.28
N PHE A 209 22.20 25.84 -53.48
CA PHE A 209 23.41 26.48 -54.00
C PHE A 209 24.50 25.50 -54.46
N GLY A 210 24.52 24.28 -53.91
CA GLY A 210 25.44 23.21 -54.30
C GLY A 210 24.98 22.41 -55.53
N MET A 211 23.76 22.61 -56.02
CA MET A 211 23.30 22.02 -57.28
C MET A 211 24.09 22.62 -58.45
N ASN A 212 24.61 21.74 -59.31
CA ASN A 212 25.42 22.06 -60.50
C ASN A 212 24.61 22.82 -61.57
N ILE A 213 24.19 24.04 -61.26
CA ILE A 213 23.51 24.95 -62.18
C ILE A 213 24.57 25.93 -62.67
N SER A 214 24.91 25.85 -63.96
CA SER A 214 25.78 26.79 -64.65
C SER A 214 25.09 28.16 -64.72
N ILE A 215 25.21 28.93 -63.65
CA ILE A 215 24.73 30.31 -63.59
C ILE A 215 25.62 31.13 -64.52
N GLU A 216 25.05 31.71 -65.58
CA GLU A 216 25.74 32.62 -66.54
C GLU A 216 26.38 33.87 -65.86
N LEU A 217 26.21 34.04 -64.54
CA LEU A 217 26.92 35.02 -63.71
C LEU A 217 28.37 34.60 -63.37
N PHE A 218 28.77 33.36 -63.65
CA PHE A 218 30.13 32.82 -63.50
C PHE A 218 30.80 32.51 -64.86
N ASP A 219 30.53 33.33 -65.89
CA ASP A 219 31.23 33.21 -67.17
C ASP A 219 32.71 33.68 -67.02
N ASP A 220 33.65 32.83 -67.44
CA ASP A 220 35.11 32.96 -67.30
C ASP A 220 35.67 34.26 -67.92
N LYS A 221 34.88 34.95 -68.74
CA LYS A 221 35.31 36.14 -69.48
C LYS A 221 35.36 37.43 -68.65
N LYS A 222 34.81 37.48 -67.43
CA LYS A 222 34.83 38.70 -66.59
C LYS A 222 35.14 38.53 -65.10
N ALA A 223 35.07 37.33 -64.51
CA ALA A 223 35.27 37.13 -63.07
C ALA A 223 36.42 36.17 -62.79
N GLY A 224 37.58 36.70 -62.37
CA GLY A 224 38.73 35.88 -62.01
C GLY A 224 38.52 35.07 -60.73
N MET A 225 39.29 34.00 -60.60
CA MET A 225 39.48 33.13 -59.42
C MET A 225 39.35 33.81 -58.03
N PRO A 226 39.80 35.04 -57.77
CA PRO A 226 39.56 35.72 -56.48
C PRO A 226 38.09 36.02 -56.15
N GLN A 227 37.24 36.36 -57.13
CA GLN A 227 35.84 36.70 -56.88
C GLN A 227 35.00 35.47 -56.51
N PHE A 228 35.31 34.33 -57.13
CA PHE A 228 34.75 33.04 -56.74
C PHE A 228 35.10 32.69 -55.28
N LEU A 229 36.36 32.89 -54.88
CA LEU A 229 36.81 32.69 -53.50
C LEU A 229 36.05 33.58 -52.50
N TRP A 230 35.84 34.87 -52.81
CA TRP A 230 35.07 35.77 -51.94
C TRP A 230 33.60 35.35 -51.80
N THR A 231 32.98 34.85 -52.86
CA THR A 231 31.59 34.35 -52.81
C THR A 231 31.48 33.07 -51.99
N VAL A 232 32.43 32.13 -52.13
CA VAL A 232 32.45 30.89 -51.34
C VAL A 232 32.73 31.20 -49.87
N VAL A 233 33.73 32.05 -49.56
CA VAL A 233 34.05 32.46 -48.19
C VAL A 233 32.89 33.25 -47.57
N GLY A 234 32.26 34.15 -48.33
CA GLY A 234 31.09 34.92 -47.90
C GLY A 234 29.86 34.05 -47.64
N GLY A 235 29.60 33.07 -48.51
CA GLY A 235 28.53 32.08 -48.31
C GLY A 235 28.78 31.22 -47.08
N THR A 236 30.01 30.73 -46.90
CA THR A 236 30.39 29.91 -45.74
C THR A 236 30.30 30.72 -44.44
N ALA A 237 30.77 31.97 -44.44
CA ALA A 237 30.67 32.89 -43.31
C ALA A 237 29.21 33.29 -43.02
N GLY A 238 28.38 33.47 -44.05
CA GLY A 238 26.95 33.72 -43.93
C GLY A 238 26.20 32.55 -43.32
N CYS A 239 26.53 31.32 -43.73
CA CYS A 239 26.01 30.09 -43.12
C CYS A 239 26.41 29.98 -41.65
N LEU A 240 27.68 30.25 -41.32
CA LEU A 240 28.17 30.22 -39.94
C LEU A 240 27.50 31.29 -39.08
N PHE A 241 27.33 32.49 -39.63
CA PHE A 241 26.64 33.60 -38.97
C PHE A 241 25.16 33.29 -38.71
N LEU A 242 24.45 32.73 -39.70
CA LEU A 242 23.05 32.34 -39.52
C LEU A 242 22.90 31.18 -38.53
N TYR A 243 23.85 30.23 -38.50
CA TYR A 243 23.88 29.17 -37.50
C TYR A 243 24.05 29.72 -36.07
N ILE A 244 25.00 30.64 -35.88
CA ILE A 244 25.22 31.33 -34.60
C ILE A 244 24.01 32.19 -34.24
N ALA A 245 23.42 32.90 -35.20
CA ALA A 245 22.22 33.71 -34.99
C ALA A 245 21.02 32.84 -34.59
N ALA A 246 20.86 31.65 -35.16
CA ALA A 246 19.80 30.73 -34.78
C ALA A 246 20.01 30.15 -33.38
N ILE A 247 21.25 29.80 -33.01
CA ILE A 247 21.57 29.37 -31.64
C ILE A 247 21.34 30.52 -30.65
N ALA A 248 21.79 31.73 -30.99
CA ALA A 248 21.59 32.92 -30.17
C ALA A 248 20.11 33.28 -30.03
N TRP A 249 19.32 33.13 -31.09
CA TRP A 249 17.87 33.31 -31.06
C TRP A 249 17.19 32.26 -30.19
N CYS A 250 17.59 30.98 -30.30
CA CYS A 250 17.10 29.92 -29.41
C CYS A 250 17.43 30.20 -27.94
N LYS A 251 18.63 30.71 -27.66
CA LYS A 251 19.07 31.06 -26.30
C LYS A 251 18.36 32.33 -25.77
N HIS A 252 18.20 33.35 -26.61
CA HIS A 252 17.58 34.62 -26.23
C HIS A 252 16.07 34.48 -26.09
N LYS A 253 15.40 33.64 -26.90
CA LYS A 253 13.96 33.49 -26.79
C LYS A 253 13.50 32.80 -25.52
N ARG A 254 14.39 32.18 -24.73
CA ARG A 254 14.11 31.72 -23.35
C ARG A 254 12.70 31.10 -23.24
N LEU A 255 12.31 30.33 -24.26
CA LEU A 255 10.93 29.89 -24.51
C LEU A 255 10.68 28.62 -23.72
N LEU A 256 10.86 28.71 -22.40
CA LEU A 256 10.40 27.82 -21.33
C LEU A 256 10.92 28.40 -20.00
N GLU A 257 10.38 29.56 -19.63
CA GLU A 257 10.14 29.95 -18.24
C GLU A 257 8.62 30.19 -18.19
N TYR A 258 7.78 29.48 -17.46
CA TYR A 258 7.91 28.58 -16.31
C TYR A 258 7.12 27.28 -16.56
#